data_AF-A0A285RZW0-F1
#
_entry.id   AF-A0A285RZW0-F1
#
_cell.length_a   1.000
_cell.length_b   1.000
_cell.length_c   1.000
_cell.angle_alpha   90.00
_cell.angle_beta   90.00
_cell.angle_gamma   90.00
#
_symmetry.space_group_name_H-M   'P 1'
#
loop_
_entity.id
_entity.type
_entity.pdbx_description
1 polymer ?
#
loop_
_entity_poly.entity_id
_entity_poly.type
_entity_poly.pdbx_seq_one_letter_code
_entity_poly.pdbx_strand_id
1 'polypeptide(L)'
;MNRPAPHSRRIPYIVAGTALFALLAFLLSQTGYYSFCYLEQWDTFIYNSAYLSGSLALPGGCVQLLSSFLTQFFCRPLTGILITALLLTWIALLTADILHRWTKSKLTLPLALFPVAALFFLHYNVNYQYTGTIAFLWMLLFLRLRFFFHKFTGRFAYSLASTFLLFATAGPVAFLYSCLILIIELFCHKKRALWFISLPLMVYLTAETCLRMGLSGELEHVLLPDGYFTLRLQAGSIIYLPWGLTLAVFITSGLCKSFRFKRRWMQGTLIAAQLACAVAFTFVGIPQYIDRNNEVFKELNHYARHCQWDKITDKCENMPMNNLLFQNYHNVALAEQGLLADQLFMQPCIDIQTIYVPGNKTPYLSALLSDIYFSMGHIAFSQRYAFEANEGMGNFSPRMLQRLVQTSLIYGHYGTAKKYLDILESTLFYKDWATAHRRFLWNDPAVETDSILGSKRKCLFPDNRFSGIKGLDDDLKQIVLKNPMHKTTIQYLGSLYLLSKDIPRFKATLETFYGTPALPSVLPVCFQEGVVVFAAGDRETLERYNIQAATVERFEEFSRQPSKDSHNLWYFLKYRK
;
A
#
# COMPACT_ATOMS: atom_id res chain seq x y z
N MET A 1 -2.33 43.46 -40.42
CA MET A 1 -2.08 42.94 -39.05
C MET A 1 -2.63 41.51 -38.98
N ASN A 2 -1.78 40.53 -39.24
CA ASN A 2 -2.14 39.12 -39.33
C ASN A 2 -2.60 38.59 -37.96
N ARG A 3 -3.87 38.20 -37.84
CA ARG A 3 -4.30 37.32 -36.73
C ARG A 3 -3.56 35.99 -36.92
N PRO A 4 -2.75 35.53 -35.97
CA PRO A 4 -2.08 34.26 -36.13
C PRO A 4 -3.13 33.15 -36.15
N ALA A 5 -2.95 32.19 -37.07
CA ALA A 5 -3.82 31.03 -37.26
C ALA A 5 -4.08 30.28 -35.93
N PRO A 6 -5.26 29.65 -35.75
CA PRO A 6 -5.63 28.95 -34.51
C PRO A 6 -4.64 27.84 -34.09
N HIS A 7 -3.78 27.36 -35.01
CA HIS A 7 -2.74 26.38 -34.74
C HIS A 7 -1.57 26.92 -33.90
N SER A 8 -1.15 28.19 -34.05
CA SER A 8 0.06 28.68 -33.37
C SER A 8 -0.11 28.91 -31.87
N ARG A 9 -1.36 29.10 -31.39
CA ARG A 9 -1.67 29.27 -29.97
C ARG A 9 -1.70 27.96 -29.17
N ARG A 10 -1.81 26.80 -29.84
CA ARG A 10 -1.87 25.48 -29.17
C ARG A 10 -0.49 24.90 -28.85
N ILE A 11 0.50 25.21 -29.67
CA ILE A 11 1.90 24.76 -29.52
C ILE A 11 2.48 25.03 -28.12
N PRO A 12 2.40 26.25 -27.54
CA PRO A 12 2.99 26.50 -26.21
C PRO A 12 2.30 25.74 -25.07
N TYR A 13 1.00 25.44 -25.17
CA TYR A 13 0.30 24.63 -24.17
C TYR A 13 0.69 23.16 -24.23
N ILE A 14 0.89 22.63 -25.45
CA ILE A 14 1.35 21.27 -25.66
C ILE A 14 2.76 21.12 -25.11
N VAL A 15 3.68 22.04 -25.44
CA VAL A 15 5.07 22.02 -24.94
C VAL A 15 5.13 22.12 -23.41
N ALA A 16 4.35 23.04 -22.81
CA ALA A 16 4.29 23.17 -21.36
C ALA A 16 3.69 21.91 -20.69
N GLY A 17 2.66 21.32 -21.29
CA GLY A 17 2.06 20.08 -20.83
C GLY A 17 3.03 18.90 -20.91
N THR A 18 3.77 18.75 -22.01
CA THR A 18 4.78 17.69 -22.15
C THR A 18 5.94 17.86 -21.18
N ALA A 19 6.38 19.10 -20.93
CA ALA A 19 7.43 19.38 -19.95
C ALA A 19 6.96 19.05 -18.52
N LEU A 20 5.73 19.43 -18.17
CA LEU A 20 5.13 19.10 -16.86
C LEU A 20 4.97 17.59 -16.69
N PHE A 21 4.51 16.88 -17.72
CA PHE A 21 4.40 15.42 -17.72
C PHE A 21 5.75 14.76 -17.46
N ALA A 22 6.80 15.16 -18.20
CA ALA A 22 8.14 14.62 -18.03
C ALA A 22 8.69 14.90 -16.62
N LEU A 23 8.48 16.12 -16.10
CA LEU A 23 8.87 16.49 -14.75
C LEU A 23 8.15 15.65 -13.68
N LEU A 24 6.83 15.49 -13.79
CA LEU A 24 6.04 14.70 -12.85
C LEU A 24 6.41 13.22 -12.91
N ALA A 25 6.61 12.66 -14.10
CA ALA A 25 7.07 11.29 -14.28
C ALA A 25 8.47 11.07 -13.66
N PHE A 26 9.39 12.01 -13.87
CA PHE A 26 10.71 11.99 -13.25
C PHE A 26 10.60 12.05 -11.73
N LEU A 27 9.88 13.03 -11.17
CA LEU A 27 9.71 13.15 -9.72
C LEU A 27 9.09 11.89 -9.12
N LEU A 28 7.98 11.40 -9.68
CA LEU A 28 7.32 10.17 -9.24
C LEU A 28 8.28 8.96 -9.26
N SER A 29 9.13 8.84 -10.29
CA SER A 29 10.11 7.77 -10.39
C SER A 29 11.21 7.84 -9.33
N GLN A 30 11.62 9.04 -8.93
CA GLN A 30 12.68 9.24 -7.94
C GLN A 30 12.16 9.06 -6.50
N THR A 31 10.92 9.47 -6.23
CA THR A 31 10.37 9.44 -4.87
C THR A 31 9.55 8.18 -4.56
N GLY A 32 8.98 7.48 -5.55
CA GLY A 32 8.11 6.31 -5.29
C GLY A 32 7.96 5.34 -6.43
N TYR A 33 9.05 4.66 -6.78
CA TYR A 33 9.03 3.67 -7.86
C TYR A 33 8.07 2.51 -7.58
N TYR A 34 8.06 1.96 -6.37
CA TYR A 34 7.24 0.82 -5.96
C TYR A 34 5.86 1.21 -5.42
N SER A 35 5.57 2.50 -5.29
CA SER A 35 4.31 2.98 -4.75
C SER A 35 3.08 2.52 -5.54
N PHE A 36 3.15 2.51 -6.87
CA PHE A 36 2.00 2.14 -7.70
C PHE A 36 1.75 0.64 -7.78
N CYS A 37 2.78 -0.19 -7.86
CA CYS A 37 2.59 -1.65 -7.79
C CYS A 37 2.11 -2.10 -6.40
N TYR A 38 2.46 -1.34 -5.36
CA TYR A 38 1.92 -1.54 -4.02
C TYR A 38 0.44 -1.17 -3.91
N LEU A 39 -0.08 -0.25 -4.73
CA LEU A 39 -1.53 0.03 -4.79
C LEU A 39 -2.28 -1.09 -5.52
N GLU A 40 -1.72 -1.58 -6.62
CA GLU A 40 -2.35 -2.61 -7.47
C GLU A 40 -2.68 -3.91 -6.75
N GLN A 41 -1.83 -4.35 -5.84
CA GLN A 41 -2.07 -5.60 -5.11
C GLN A 41 -3.34 -5.57 -4.26
N TRP A 42 -3.90 -4.39 -3.99
CA TRP A 42 -5.08 -4.21 -3.16
C TRP A 42 -6.36 -3.98 -3.96
N ASP A 43 -6.26 -3.46 -5.18
CA ASP A 43 -7.41 -3.12 -6.03
C ASP A 43 -7.10 -3.47 -7.48
N THR A 44 -7.96 -4.28 -8.09
CA THR A 44 -7.85 -4.68 -9.49
C THR A 44 -9.24 -4.75 -10.13
N PHE A 45 -9.29 -4.54 -11.44
CA PHE A 45 -10.55 -4.58 -12.18
C PHE A 45 -11.01 -6.02 -12.43
N ILE A 46 -12.26 -6.30 -12.08
CA ILE A 46 -12.88 -7.61 -12.28
C ILE A 46 -13.93 -7.50 -13.37
N TYR A 47 -13.72 -8.22 -14.47
CA TYR A 47 -14.63 -8.34 -15.61
C TYR A 47 -15.80 -9.29 -15.29
N ASN A 48 -16.55 -9.01 -14.22
CA ASN A 48 -17.69 -9.80 -13.77
C ASN A 48 -18.94 -8.92 -13.61
N SER A 49 -20.07 -9.39 -14.14
CA SER A 49 -21.32 -8.61 -14.12
C SER A 49 -21.79 -8.22 -12.72
N ALA A 50 -21.64 -9.09 -11.72
CA ALA A 50 -22.10 -8.82 -10.36
C ALA A 50 -21.23 -7.76 -9.67
N TYR A 51 -19.91 -7.83 -9.88
CA TYR A 51 -18.98 -6.78 -9.44
C TYR A 51 -19.32 -5.43 -10.07
N LEU A 52 -19.49 -5.39 -11.41
CA LEU A 52 -19.81 -4.15 -12.12
C LEU A 52 -21.14 -3.54 -11.68
N SER A 53 -22.20 -4.34 -11.58
CA SER A 53 -23.51 -3.84 -11.14
C SER A 53 -23.49 -3.40 -9.68
N GLY A 54 -22.77 -4.12 -8.81
CA GLY A 54 -22.62 -3.77 -7.40
C GLY A 54 -21.90 -2.44 -7.22
N SER A 55 -20.80 -2.21 -7.96
CA SER A 55 -20.08 -0.94 -7.91
C SER A 55 -20.92 0.21 -8.47
N LEU A 56 -21.62 0.04 -9.59
CA LEU A 56 -22.45 1.09 -10.20
C LEU A 56 -23.65 1.50 -9.35
N ALA A 57 -24.12 0.63 -8.45
CA ALA A 57 -25.21 0.95 -7.53
C ALA A 57 -24.77 1.90 -6.40
N LEU A 58 -23.47 2.01 -6.13
CA LEU A 58 -22.93 2.87 -5.08
C LEU A 58 -22.63 4.28 -5.61
N PRO A 59 -22.79 5.34 -4.77
CA PRO A 59 -22.36 6.68 -5.12
C PRO A 59 -20.86 6.71 -5.46
N GLY A 60 -20.50 7.23 -6.62
CA GLY A 60 -19.10 7.23 -7.08
C GLY A 60 -18.67 5.96 -7.84
N GLY A 61 -19.60 5.02 -8.05
CA GLY A 61 -19.34 3.71 -8.66
C GLY A 61 -18.65 3.77 -10.03
N CYS A 62 -19.04 4.71 -10.90
CA CYS A 62 -18.44 4.83 -12.23
C CYS A 62 -16.94 5.18 -12.15
N VAL A 63 -16.60 6.14 -11.29
CA VAL A 63 -15.19 6.54 -11.10
C VAL A 63 -14.41 5.46 -10.36
N GLN A 64 -15.03 4.73 -9.42
CA GLN A 64 -14.41 3.57 -8.78
C GLN A 64 -14.04 2.49 -9.82
N LEU A 65 -14.95 2.16 -10.73
CA LEU A 65 -14.66 1.20 -11.81
C LEU A 65 -13.56 1.67 -12.75
N LEU A 66 -13.57 2.96 -13.13
CA LEU A 66 -12.50 3.53 -13.93
C LEU A 66 -11.15 3.52 -13.18
N SER A 67 -11.17 3.71 -11.86
CA SER A 67 -10.01 3.59 -10.99
C SER A 67 -9.44 2.19 -11.01
N SER A 68 -10.23 1.18 -10.65
CA SER A 68 -9.79 -0.22 -10.67
C SER A 68 -9.28 -0.62 -12.07
N PHE A 69 -9.92 -0.13 -13.14
CA PHE A 69 -9.49 -0.35 -14.53
C PHE A 69 -8.12 0.25 -14.86
N LEU A 70 -7.77 1.42 -14.32
CA LEU A 70 -6.43 1.98 -14.52
C LEU A 70 -5.40 1.33 -13.60
N THR A 71 -5.77 1.07 -12.34
CA THR A 71 -4.90 0.49 -11.32
C THR A 71 -4.40 -0.90 -11.69
N GLN A 72 -5.18 -1.72 -12.42
CA GLN A 72 -4.70 -3.04 -12.86
C GLN A 72 -3.38 -2.98 -13.66
N PHE A 73 -3.12 -1.89 -14.38
CA PHE A 73 -1.87 -1.71 -15.15
C PHE A 73 -0.66 -1.35 -14.28
N PHE A 74 -0.87 -1.04 -13.01
CA PHE A 74 0.20 -0.66 -12.08
C PHE A 74 0.98 -1.88 -11.58
N CYS A 75 0.61 -3.09 -12.01
CA CYS A 75 1.41 -4.30 -11.84
C CYS A 75 2.85 -4.10 -12.36
N ARG A 76 3.04 -3.18 -13.32
CA ARG A 76 4.34 -2.66 -13.75
C ARG A 76 4.57 -1.24 -13.18
N PRO A 77 5.62 -1.03 -12.35
CA PRO A 77 5.93 0.26 -11.73
C PRO A 77 5.90 1.46 -12.67
N LEU A 78 6.61 1.37 -13.80
CA LEU A 78 6.72 2.45 -14.79
C LEU A 78 5.37 2.83 -15.39
N THR A 79 4.48 1.87 -15.63
CA THR A 79 3.17 2.14 -16.21
C THR A 79 2.31 2.96 -15.24
N GLY A 80 2.34 2.65 -13.94
CA GLY A 80 1.64 3.44 -12.93
C GLY A 80 2.17 4.86 -12.78
N ILE A 81 3.49 5.03 -12.85
CA ILE A 81 4.14 6.36 -12.87
C ILE A 81 3.64 7.19 -14.06
N LEU A 82 3.67 6.62 -15.27
CA LEU A 82 3.28 7.32 -16.50
C LEU A 82 1.79 7.68 -16.51
N ILE A 83 0.91 6.75 -16.11
CA ILE A 83 -0.54 7.02 -16.03
C ILE A 83 -0.80 8.15 -15.02
N THR A 84 -0.20 8.09 -13.84
CA THR A 84 -0.41 9.10 -12.79
C THR A 84 0.15 10.46 -13.20
N ALA A 85 1.35 10.51 -13.80
CA ALA A 85 1.91 11.74 -14.34
C ALA A 85 1.00 12.36 -15.41
N LEU A 86 0.39 11.53 -16.27
CA LEU A 86 -0.55 11.97 -17.29
C LEU A 86 -1.82 12.57 -16.67
N LEU A 87 -2.42 11.88 -15.69
CA LEU A 87 -3.62 12.37 -14.99
C LEU A 87 -3.35 13.69 -14.27
N LEU A 88 -2.26 13.78 -13.50
CA LEU A 88 -1.87 15.01 -12.79
C LEU A 88 -1.61 16.16 -13.77
N THR A 89 -1.00 15.88 -14.92
CA THR A 89 -0.80 16.86 -15.99
C THR A 89 -2.14 17.33 -16.56
N TRP A 90 -3.09 16.43 -16.83
CA TRP A 90 -4.43 16.81 -17.29
C TRP A 90 -5.20 17.63 -16.25
N ILE A 91 -5.09 17.29 -14.96
CA ILE A 91 -5.67 18.08 -13.87
C ILE A 91 -5.09 19.50 -13.87
N ALA A 92 -3.76 19.64 -14.00
CA ALA A 92 -3.08 20.94 -14.08
C ALA A 92 -3.59 21.77 -15.28
N LEU A 93 -3.60 21.16 -16.48
CA LEU A 93 -3.99 21.82 -17.72
C LEU A 93 -5.47 22.20 -17.74
N LEU A 94 -6.36 21.34 -17.24
CA LEU A 94 -7.79 21.63 -17.14
C LEU A 94 -8.07 22.73 -16.12
N THR A 95 -7.45 22.68 -14.95
CA THR A 95 -7.55 23.75 -13.95
C THR A 95 -7.09 25.09 -14.55
N ALA A 96 -5.93 25.10 -15.20
CA ALA A 96 -5.40 26.28 -15.87
C ALA A 96 -6.33 26.81 -16.98
N ASP A 97 -6.91 25.95 -17.82
CA ASP A 97 -7.88 26.34 -18.85
C ASP A 97 -9.16 26.94 -18.24
N ILE A 98 -9.70 26.33 -17.18
CA ILE A 98 -10.87 26.83 -16.45
C ILE A 98 -10.59 28.22 -15.86
N LEU A 99 -9.46 28.38 -15.16
CA LEU A 99 -9.05 29.67 -14.59
C LEU A 99 -8.86 30.73 -15.69
N HIS A 100 -8.24 30.37 -16.81
CA HIS A 100 -8.05 31.29 -17.92
C HIS A 100 -9.37 31.74 -18.54
N ARG A 101 -10.33 30.82 -18.77
CA ARG A 101 -11.66 31.15 -19.30
C ARG A 101 -12.46 32.02 -18.35
N TRP A 102 -12.38 31.73 -17.05
CA TRP A 102 -13.12 32.45 -16.03
C TRP A 102 -12.59 33.86 -15.79
N THR A 103 -11.27 34.02 -15.68
CA THR A 103 -10.61 35.30 -15.39
C THR A 103 -10.29 36.12 -16.64
N LYS A 104 -10.21 35.48 -17.82
CA LYS A 104 -9.66 36.04 -19.07
C LYS A 104 -8.23 36.56 -18.91
N SER A 105 -7.49 36.01 -17.95
CA SER A 105 -6.13 36.42 -17.61
C SER A 105 -5.19 35.22 -17.62
N LYS A 106 -3.90 35.48 -17.88
CA LYS A 106 -2.83 34.47 -17.76
C LYS A 106 -2.18 34.48 -16.36
N LEU A 107 -2.50 35.47 -15.53
CA LEU A 107 -1.85 35.71 -14.24
C LEU A 107 -2.05 34.58 -13.22
N THR A 108 -3.14 33.83 -13.34
CA THR A 108 -3.55 32.81 -12.37
C THR A 108 -3.27 31.39 -12.86
N LEU A 109 -2.66 31.24 -14.06
CA LEU A 109 -2.34 29.93 -14.63
C LEU A 109 -1.40 29.11 -13.71
N PRO A 110 -0.32 29.68 -13.14
CA PRO A 110 0.58 28.91 -12.26
C PRO A 110 -0.10 28.39 -10.99
N LEU A 111 -1.19 29.02 -10.53
CA LEU A 111 -1.94 28.56 -9.36
C LEU A 111 -2.52 27.15 -9.53
N ALA A 112 -2.70 26.69 -10.78
CA ALA A 112 -3.14 25.32 -11.07
C ALA A 112 -2.16 24.24 -10.58
N LEU A 113 -0.91 24.58 -10.28
CA LEU A 113 0.10 23.64 -9.78
C LEU A 113 -0.12 23.25 -8.31
N PHE A 114 -0.79 24.07 -7.49
CA PHE A 114 -0.94 23.80 -6.06
C PHE A 114 -1.83 22.58 -5.75
N PRO A 115 -3.04 22.44 -6.34
CA PRO A 115 -3.83 21.22 -6.15
C PRO A 115 -3.12 19.96 -6.66
N VAL A 116 -2.34 20.10 -7.74
CA VAL A 116 -1.57 19.01 -8.35
C VAL A 116 -0.43 18.56 -7.45
N ALA A 117 0.30 19.50 -6.83
CA ALA A 117 1.32 19.19 -5.84
C ALA A 117 0.74 18.49 -4.61
N ALA A 118 -0.43 18.93 -4.13
CA ALA A 118 -1.11 18.25 -3.02
C ALA A 118 -1.60 16.85 -3.38
N LEU A 119 -2.17 16.65 -4.58
CA LEU A 119 -2.52 15.32 -5.08
C LEU A 119 -1.28 14.44 -5.24
N PHE A 120 -0.16 15.00 -5.72
CA PHE A 120 1.12 14.29 -5.82
C PHE A 120 1.53 13.72 -4.46
N PHE A 121 1.46 14.51 -3.37
CA PHE A 121 1.77 14.00 -2.03
C PHE A 121 0.81 12.89 -1.58
N LEU A 122 -0.48 12.99 -1.89
CA LEU A 122 -1.46 11.97 -1.51
C LEU A 122 -1.20 10.60 -2.15
N HIS A 123 -0.63 10.53 -3.35
CA HIS A 123 -0.30 9.25 -3.99
C HIS A 123 0.76 8.44 -3.23
N TYR A 124 1.49 9.06 -2.30
CA TYR A 124 2.45 8.38 -1.43
C TYR A 124 1.81 7.80 -0.17
N ASN A 125 0.62 8.28 0.18
CA ASN A 125 -0.14 7.77 1.31
C ASN A 125 -0.78 6.43 0.93
N VAL A 126 -0.43 5.36 1.66
CA VAL A 126 -0.91 3.99 1.41
C VAL A 126 -2.42 3.82 1.56
N ASN A 127 -3.07 4.75 2.25
CA ASN A 127 -4.50 4.68 2.54
C ASN A 127 -5.34 5.52 1.55
N TYR A 128 -4.69 6.31 0.69
CA TYR A 128 -5.38 7.09 -0.32
C TYR A 128 -5.80 6.22 -1.51
N GLN A 129 -7.08 6.26 -1.87
CA GLN A 129 -7.61 5.53 -3.01
C GLN A 129 -7.45 6.34 -4.30
N TYR A 130 -7.01 5.68 -5.35
CA TYR A 130 -6.79 6.28 -6.67
C TYR A 130 -8.07 6.89 -7.27
N THR A 131 -9.23 6.38 -6.86
CA THR A 131 -10.58 6.89 -7.14
C THR A 131 -10.71 8.39 -6.90
N GLY A 132 -10.09 8.91 -5.84
CA GLY A 132 -10.16 10.34 -5.52
C GLY A 132 -9.52 11.24 -6.58
N THR A 133 -8.44 10.79 -7.22
CA THR A 133 -7.74 11.57 -8.26
C THR A 133 -8.52 11.56 -9.56
N ILE A 134 -9.13 10.43 -9.90
CA ILE A 134 -10.01 10.34 -11.07
C ILE A 134 -11.28 11.15 -10.84
N ALA A 135 -11.87 11.11 -9.64
CA ALA A 135 -13.03 11.91 -9.27
C ALA A 135 -12.72 13.41 -9.41
N PHE A 136 -11.53 13.82 -8.98
CA PHE A 136 -11.06 15.19 -9.13
C PHE A 136 -10.95 15.61 -10.61
N LEU A 137 -10.37 14.77 -11.46
CA LEU A 137 -10.33 15.01 -12.91
C LEU A 137 -11.74 15.08 -13.51
N TRP A 138 -12.63 14.16 -13.13
CA TRP A 138 -14.01 14.07 -13.58
C TRP A 138 -14.81 15.34 -13.24
N MET A 139 -14.64 15.83 -12.01
CA MET A 139 -15.19 17.12 -11.56
C MET A 139 -14.72 18.27 -12.45
N LEU A 140 -13.42 18.36 -12.76
CA LEU A 140 -12.89 19.44 -13.58
C LEU A 140 -13.45 19.41 -15.01
N LEU A 141 -13.68 18.23 -15.58
CA LEU A 141 -14.36 18.09 -16.87
C LEU A 141 -15.78 18.67 -16.81
N PHE A 142 -16.57 18.32 -15.80
CA PHE A 142 -17.91 18.86 -15.58
C PHE A 142 -17.89 20.39 -15.34
N LEU A 143 -16.87 20.88 -14.66
CA LEU A 143 -16.70 22.32 -14.39
C LEU A 143 -16.31 23.09 -15.65
N ARG A 144 -15.50 22.49 -16.53
CA ARG A 144 -15.17 23.07 -17.83
C ARG A 144 -16.40 23.19 -18.71
N LEU A 145 -17.23 22.15 -18.78
CA LEU A 145 -18.46 22.13 -19.59
C LEU A 145 -19.46 23.23 -19.19
N ARG A 146 -19.49 23.64 -17.91
CA ARG A 146 -20.33 24.75 -17.41
C ARG A 146 -20.09 26.07 -18.17
N PHE A 147 -18.91 26.28 -18.75
CA PHE A 147 -18.61 27.54 -19.46
C PHE A 147 -19.26 27.64 -20.85
N PHE A 148 -19.85 26.56 -21.39
CA PHE A 148 -20.66 26.61 -22.62
C PHE A 148 -22.01 27.32 -22.41
N PHE A 149 -22.53 27.34 -21.18
CA PHE A 149 -23.81 27.96 -20.87
C PHE A 149 -23.64 29.43 -20.44
N HIS A 150 -24.29 30.35 -21.17
CA HIS A 150 -24.21 31.79 -20.90
C HIS A 150 -25.45 32.34 -20.18
N LYS A 151 -26.65 31.89 -20.57
CA LYS A 151 -27.92 32.33 -19.95
C LYS A 151 -28.07 31.79 -18.52
N PHE A 152 -28.71 32.55 -17.63
CA PHE A 152 -28.90 32.15 -16.23
C PHE A 152 -29.63 30.80 -16.09
N THR A 153 -30.75 30.63 -16.80
CA THR A 153 -31.53 29.39 -16.79
C THR A 153 -30.70 28.19 -17.20
N GLY A 154 -29.95 28.30 -18.31
CA GLY A 154 -29.05 27.24 -18.77
C GLY A 154 -27.93 26.93 -17.79
N ARG A 155 -27.31 27.95 -17.17
CA ARG A 155 -26.26 27.75 -16.16
C ARG A 155 -26.77 27.06 -14.91
N PHE A 156 -27.92 27.50 -14.40
CA PHE A 156 -28.53 26.94 -13.19
C PHE A 156 -29.02 25.51 -13.43
N ALA A 157 -29.77 25.27 -14.52
CA ALA A 157 -30.25 23.94 -14.89
C ALA A 157 -29.10 22.95 -15.13
N TYR A 158 -28.06 23.37 -15.87
CA TYR A 158 -26.86 22.56 -16.04
C TYR A 158 -26.22 22.25 -14.69
N SER A 159 -26.01 23.24 -13.82
CA SER A 159 -25.33 23.05 -12.54
C SER A 159 -26.09 22.12 -11.59
N LEU A 160 -27.43 22.16 -11.62
CA LEU A 160 -28.26 21.24 -10.85
C LEU A 160 -28.12 19.80 -11.37
N ALA A 161 -28.33 19.60 -12.67
CA ALA A 161 -28.22 18.28 -13.29
C ALA A 161 -26.80 17.69 -13.19
N SER A 162 -25.78 18.52 -13.41
CA SER A 162 -24.38 18.12 -13.37
C SER A 162 -23.94 17.78 -11.94
N THR A 163 -24.44 18.47 -10.92
CA THR A 163 -24.12 18.16 -9.51
C THR A 163 -24.72 16.81 -9.10
N PHE A 164 -25.97 16.53 -9.48
CA PHE A 164 -26.61 15.23 -9.21
C PHE A 164 -25.89 14.09 -9.94
N LEU A 165 -25.59 14.28 -11.23
CA LEU A 165 -24.86 13.30 -12.03
C LEU A 165 -23.44 13.08 -11.49
N LEU A 166 -22.76 14.13 -11.03
CA LEU A 166 -21.43 14.02 -10.46
C LEU A 166 -21.45 13.28 -9.12
N PHE A 167 -22.49 13.49 -8.30
CA PHE A 167 -22.65 12.73 -7.05
C PHE A 167 -22.88 11.24 -7.34
N ALA A 168 -23.75 10.90 -8.29
CA ALA A 168 -23.99 9.51 -8.67
C ALA A 168 -22.73 8.83 -9.24
N THR A 169 -22.00 9.51 -10.13
CA THR A 169 -20.87 8.92 -10.88
C THR A 169 -19.53 9.01 -10.17
N ALA A 170 -19.29 10.08 -9.39
CA ALA A 170 -18.01 10.41 -8.77
C ALA A 170 -18.12 10.67 -7.26
N GLY A 171 -19.29 10.54 -6.63
CA GLY A 171 -19.42 10.54 -5.17
C GLY A 171 -19.12 11.89 -4.51
N PRO A 172 -18.32 11.91 -3.41
CA PRO A 172 -18.13 13.10 -2.56
C PRO A 172 -17.61 14.35 -3.26
N VAL A 173 -16.90 14.21 -4.39
CA VAL A 173 -16.32 15.37 -5.10
C VAL A 173 -17.39 16.34 -5.61
N ALA A 174 -18.65 15.89 -5.71
CA ALA A 174 -19.80 16.74 -5.99
C ALA A 174 -19.96 17.90 -4.99
N PHE A 175 -19.55 17.72 -3.73
CA PHE A 175 -19.58 18.79 -2.74
C PHE A 175 -18.57 19.89 -3.11
N LEU A 176 -17.30 19.54 -3.35
CA LEU A 176 -16.28 20.48 -3.82
C LEU A 176 -16.73 21.19 -5.10
N TYR A 177 -17.26 20.44 -6.06
CA TYR A 177 -17.81 20.97 -7.31
C TYR A 177 -18.86 22.06 -7.09
N SER A 178 -19.84 21.79 -6.22
CA SER A 178 -20.93 22.71 -5.91
C SER A 178 -20.41 24.01 -5.28
N CYS A 179 -19.42 23.92 -4.39
CA CYS A 179 -18.74 25.05 -3.78
C CYS A 179 -17.97 25.87 -4.83
N LEU A 180 -17.28 25.23 -5.77
CA LEU A 180 -16.57 25.92 -6.85
C LEU A 180 -17.51 26.68 -7.77
N ILE A 181 -18.68 26.12 -8.11
CA ILE A 181 -19.71 26.82 -8.88
C ILE A 181 -20.19 28.05 -8.10
N LEU A 182 -20.52 27.90 -6.82
CA LEU A 182 -20.95 29.01 -5.98
C LEU A 182 -19.91 30.14 -5.97
N ILE A 183 -18.62 29.82 -5.80
CA ILE A 183 -17.52 30.79 -5.85
C ILE A 183 -17.48 31.51 -7.21
N ILE A 184 -17.52 30.76 -8.32
CA ILE A 184 -17.49 31.33 -9.67
C ILE A 184 -18.66 32.31 -9.87
N GLU A 185 -19.84 31.94 -9.41
CA GLU A 185 -21.06 32.74 -9.51
C GLU A 185 -21.04 33.98 -8.62
N LEU A 186 -20.52 33.89 -7.39
CA LEU A 186 -20.35 35.03 -6.48
C LEU A 186 -19.49 36.13 -7.11
N PHE A 187 -18.38 35.76 -7.78
CA PHE A 187 -17.48 36.72 -8.43
C PHE A 187 -17.97 37.22 -9.81
N CYS A 188 -18.96 36.58 -10.43
CA CYS A 188 -19.51 37.01 -11.73
C CYS A 188 -20.86 37.72 -11.62
N HIS A 189 -21.74 37.26 -10.73
CA HIS A 189 -23.15 37.62 -10.67
C HIS A 189 -23.69 37.65 -9.23
N LYS A 190 -23.14 38.51 -8.36
CA LYS A 190 -23.45 38.63 -6.92
C LYS A 190 -24.93 38.46 -6.55
N LYS A 191 -25.86 39.15 -7.23
CA LYS A 191 -27.30 39.09 -6.90
C LYS A 191 -27.96 37.73 -7.17
N ARG A 192 -27.48 36.99 -8.18
CA ARG A 192 -28.05 35.68 -8.57
C ARG A 192 -27.27 34.51 -8.00
N ALA A 193 -26.09 34.75 -7.42
CA ALA A 193 -25.24 33.73 -6.85
C ALA A 193 -25.87 33.00 -5.65
N LEU A 194 -26.75 33.67 -4.89
CA LEU A 194 -27.45 33.07 -3.74
C LEU A 194 -28.28 31.84 -4.14
N TRP A 195 -28.83 31.80 -5.36
CA TRP A 195 -29.54 30.61 -5.86
C TRP A 195 -28.65 29.37 -5.93
N PHE A 196 -27.34 29.53 -6.10
CA PHE A 196 -26.39 28.43 -6.18
C PHE A 196 -26.01 27.82 -4.82
N ILE A 197 -26.45 28.43 -3.70
CA ILE A 197 -26.36 27.79 -2.35
C ILE A 197 -27.22 26.51 -2.30
N SER A 198 -28.24 26.41 -3.16
CA SER A 198 -29.04 25.20 -3.31
C SER A 198 -28.22 23.97 -3.73
N LEU A 199 -27.07 24.15 -4.41
CA LEU A 199 -26.25 23.04 -4.88
C LEU A 199 -25.54 22.27 -3.75
N PRO A 200 -24.73 22.89 -2.87
CA PRO A 200 -24.14 22.18 -1.74
C PRO A 200 -25.22 21.64 -0.79
N LEU A 201 -26.34 22.34 -0.62
CA LEU A 201 -27.47 21.85 0.16
C LEU A 201 -28.08 20.58 -0.46
N MET A 202 -28.25 20.54 -1.79
CA MET A 202 -28.72 19.34 -2.48
C MET A 202 -27.76 18.16 -2.29
N VAL A 203 -26.46 18.38 -2.38
CA VAL A 203 -25.45 17.33 -2.14
C VAL A 203 -25.55 16.82 -0.70
N TYR A 204 -25.67 17.72 0.28
CA TYR A 204 -25.89 17.38 1.69
C TYR A 204 -27.14 16.51 1.89
N LEU A 205 -28.29 16.94 1.34
CA LEU A 205 -29.54 16.18 1.44
C LEU A 205 -29.44 14.82 0.75
N THR A 206 -28.77 14.74 -0.40
CA THR A 206 -28.58 13.47 -1.12
C THR A 206 -27.67 12.53 -0.31
N ALA A 207 -26.59 13.04 0.28
CA ALA A 207 -25.72 12.26 1.14
C ALA A 207 -26.43 11.73 2.39
N GLU A 208 -27.25 12.57 3.04
CA GLU A 208 -28.09 12.17 4.18
C GLU A 208 -29.08 11.07 3.79
N THR A 209 -29.68 11.15 2.60
CA THR A 209 -30.55 10.06 2.10
C THR A 209 -29.77 8.77 1.86
N CYS A 210 -28.57 8.83 1.29
CA CYS A 210 -27.71 7.65 1.09
C CYS A 210 -27.31 7.01 2.43
N LEU A 211 -27.01 7.83 3.44
CA LEU A 211 -26.70 7.37 4.80
C LEU A 211 -27.89 6.62 5.41
N ARG A 212 -29.10 7.19 5.31
CA ARG A 212 -30.33 6.55 5.82
C ARG A 212 -30.70 5.26 5.08
N MET A 213 -30.32 5.14 3.81
CA MET A 213 -30.48 3.92 3.02
C MET A 213 -29.41 2.85 3.31
N GLY A 214 -28.43 3.13 4.18
CA GLY A 214 -27.36 2.19 4.51
C GLY A 214 -26.32 2.00 3.40
N LEU A 215 -26.21 2.95 2.46
CA LEU A 215 -25.22 2.89 1.37
C LEU A 215 -23.81 3.33 1.81
N SER A 216 -23.69 3.97 2.98
CA SER A 216 -22.42 4.37 3.59
C SER A 216 -22.54 4.29 5.12
N GLY A 217 -21.41 4.12 5.80
CA GLY A 217 -21.35 4.06 7.27
C GLY A 217 -21.37 5.43 7.95
N GLU A 218 -20.78 6.45 7.32
CA GLU A 218 -20.63 7.78 7.91
C GLU A 218 -20.86 8.89 6.88
N LEU A 219 -21.33 10.05 7.35
CA LEU A 219 -21.64 11.19 6.50
C LEU A 219 -20.38 11.82 5.88
N GLU A 220 -19.27 11.85 6.61
CA GLU A 220 -17.98 12.38 6.14
C GLU A 220 -17.50 11.62 4.90
N HIS A 221 -17.66 10.30 4.87
CA HIS A 221 -17.30 9.46 3.73
C HIS A 221 -18.14 9.71 2.46
N VAL A 222 -19.30 10.35 2.57
CA VAL A 222 -20.18 10.65 1.42
C VAL A 222 -20.04 12.11 0.95
N LEU A 223 -19.58 13.00 1.83
CA LEU A 223 -19.49 14.45 1.56
C LEU A 223 -18.08 14.99 1.40
N LEU A 224 -17.11 14.40 2.10
CA LEU A 224 -15.74 14.90 2.25
C LEU A 224 -14.75 13.99 1.53
N PRO A 225 -13.46 14.40 1.41
CA PRO A 225 -12.43 13.59 0.78
C PRO A 225 -12.26 12.19 1.39
N ASP A 226 -12.72 12.00 2.62
CA ASP A 226 -12.69 10.75 3.41
C ASP A 226 -13.32 9.58 2.66
N GLY A 227 -14.28 9.84 1.76
CA GLY A 227 -14.84 8.81 0.88
C GLY A 227 -13.85 8.17 -0.10
N TYR A 228 -12.66 8.75 -0.25
CA TYR A 228 -11.54 8.19 -1.03
C TYR A 228 -10.39 7.72 -0.15
N PHE A 229 -10.65 7.47 1.14
CA PHE A 229 -9.69 6.92 2.09
C PHE A 229 -10.16 5.53 2.56
N THR A 230 -9.22 4.68 2.99
CA THR A 230 -9.59 3.38 3.52
C THR A 230 -10.37 3.51 4.83
N LEU A 231 -11.56 2.88 4.88
CA LEU A 231 -12.59 2.99 5.94
C LEU A 231 -12.14 2.66 7.38
N ARG A 232 -10.92 2.14 7.61
CA ARG A 232 -10.47 1.65 8.92
C ARG A 232 -9.54 2.61 9.67
N LEU A 233 -9.12 3.71 9.06
CA LEU A 233 -8.20 4.67 9.67
C LEU A 233 -8.76 6.08 9.52
N GLN A 234 -8.73 6.87 10.60
CA GLN A 234 -9.08 8.29 10.55
C GLN A 234 -8.22 8.99 9.49
N ALA A 235 -8.86 9.71 8.57
CA ALA A 235 -8.14 10.38 7.52
C ALA A 235 -7.28 11.50 8.12
N GLY A 236 -5.97 11.47 7.87
CA GLY A 236 -5.08 12.54 8.28
C GLY A 236 -5.42 13.85 7.57
N SER A 237 -5.08 14.99 8.17
CA SER A 237 -5.37 16.34 7.64
C SER A 237 -4.89 16.59 6.20
N ILE A 238 -3.89 15.82 5.73
CA ILE A 238 -3.36 15.87 4.36
C ILE A 238 -4.44 15.60 3.29
N ILE A 239 -5.47 14.79 3.58
CA ILE A 239 -6.50 14.45 2.58
C ILE A 239 -7.33 15.65 2.14
N TYR A 240 -7.47 16.65 3.02
CA TYR A 240 -8.20 17.88 2.77
C TYR A 240 -7.39 18.89 1.97
N LEU A 241 -6.06 18.71 1.87
CA LEU A 241 -5.14 19.67 1.27
C LEU A 241 -5.46 19.98 -0.20
N PRO A 242 -5.70 19.00 -1.10
CA PRO A 242 -6.04 19.32 -2.48
C PRO A 242 -7.36 20.09 -2.61
N TRP A 243 -8.38 19.75 -1.81
CA TRP A 243 -9.67 20.42 -1.86
C TRP A 243 -9.57 21.86 -1.34
N GLY A 244 -8.90 22.05 -0.19
CA GLY A 244 -8.63 23.36 0.38
C GLY A 244 -7.82 24.26 -0.56
N LEU A 245 -6.73 23.75 -1.14
CA LEU A 245 -5.94 24.50 -2.13
C LEU A 245 -6.74 24.81 -3.39
N THR A 246 -7.62 23.91 -3.84
CA THR A 246 -8.48 24.20 -5.00
C THR A 246 -9.43 25.34 -4.71
N LEU A 247 -10.11 25.34 -3.56
CA LEU A 247 -10.96 26.45 -3.14
C LEU A 247 -10.16 27.76 -3.04
N ALA A 248 -8.98 27.72 -2.43
CA ALA A 248 -8.10 28.88 -2.31
C ALA A 248 -7.65 29.42 -3.69
N VAL A 249 -7.29 28.54 -4.63
CA VAL A 249 -6.92 28.90 -6.01
C VAL A 249 -8.06 29.57 -6.74
N PHE A 250 -9.30 29.09 -6.58
CA PHE A 250 -10.46 29.73 -7.20
C PHE A 250 -10.79 31.08 -6.54
N ILE A 251 -10.75 31.18 -5.20
CA ILE A 251 -11.00 32.45 -4.50
C ILE A 251 -9.96 33.51 -4.89
N THR A 252 -8.67 33.17 -4.84
CA THR A 252 -7.57 34.06 -5.25
C THR A 252 -7.70 34.49 -6.71
N SER A 253 -8.09 33.58 -7.60
CA SER A 253 -8.35 33.91 -9.00
C SER A 253 -9.55 34.86 -9.18
N GLY A 254 -10.62 34.69 -8.39
CA GLY A 254 -11.77 35.60 -8.36
C GLY A 254 -11.40 37.00 -7.85
N LEU A 255 -10.53 37.08 -6.85
CA LEU A 255 -9.96 38.35 -6.36
C LEU A 255 -9.08 39.00 -7.43
N CYS A 256 -8.13 38.28 -8.04
CA CYS A 256 -7.30 38.78 -9.13
C CYS A 256 -8.12 39.24 -10.35
N LYS A 257 -9.26 38.61 -10.62
CA LYS A 257 -10.20 39.07 -11.66
C LYS A 257 -10.81 40.43 -11.32
N SER A 258 -11.08 40.67 -10.03
CA SER A 258 -11.64 41.92 -9.53
C SER A 258 -10.59 43.05 -9.51
N PHE A 259 -9.34 42.72 -9.19
CA PHE A 259 -8.20 43.65 -9.18
C PHE A 259 -7.42 43.61 -10.52
N ARG A 260 -7.65 44.58 -11.41
CA ARG A 260 -6.95 44.63 -12.71
C ARG A 260 -5.51 45.17 -12.59
N PHE A 261 -4.52 44.28 -12.60
CA PHE A 261 -3.11 44.66 -12.70
C PHE A 261 -2.76 45.16 -14.12
N LYS A 262 -2.43 46.46 -14.25
CA LYS A 262 -2.19 47.11 -15.56
C LYS A 262 -0.74 47.02 -16.07
N ARG A 263 0.27 46.90 -15.20
CA ARG A 263 1.70 46.98 -15.57
C ARG A 263 2.28 45.60 -15.93
N ARG A 264 2.91 45.48 -17.10
CA ARG A 264 3.48 44.20 -17.62
C ARG A 264 4.58 43.61 -16.74
N TRP A 265 5.45 44.43 -16.15
CA TRP A 265 6.52 43.94 -15.28
C TRP A 265 5.95 43.32 -13.98
N MET A 266 4.91 43.94 -13.38
CA MET A 266 4.21 43.40 -12.21
C MET A 266 3.51 42.06 -12.51
N GLN A 267 3.02 41.90 -13.74
CA GLN A 267 2.42 40.66 -14.20
C GLN A 267 3.45 39.53 -14.32
N GLY A 268 4.64 39.85 -14.86
CA GLY A 268 5.75 38.92 -14.95
C GLY A 268 6.28 38.51 -13.58
N THR A 269 6.49 39.47 -12.67
CA THR A 269 6.96 39.18 -11.31
C THR A 269 5.95 38.35 -10.52
N LEU A 270 4.65 38.61 -10.66
CA LEU A 270 3.62 37.80 -10.00
C LEU A 270 3.60 36.34 -10.50
N ILE A 271 3.71 36.13 -11.81
CA ILE A 271 3.77 34.78 -12.38
C ILE A 271 5.03 34.05 -11.90
N ALA A 272 6.19 34.72 -11.94
CA ALA A 272 7.45 34.16 -11.45
C ALA A 272 7.37 33.81 -9.95
N ALA A 273 6.77 34.69 -9.14
CA ALA A 273 6.57 34.46 -7.71
C ALA A 273 5.65 33.25 -7.46
N GLN A 274 4.53 33.12 -8.18
CA GLN A 274 3.65 31.95 -8.04
C GLN A 274 4.36 30.64 -8.42
N LEU A 275 5.16 30.63 -9.49
CA LEU A 275 5.94 29.46 -9.87
C LEU A 275 7.00 29.13 -8.80
N ALA A 276 7.72 30.12 -8.29
CA ALA A 276 8.68 29.93 -7.20
C ALA A 276 7.99 29.39 -5.94
N CYS A 277 6.81 29.91 -5.58
CA CYS A 277 6.03 29.39 -4.46
C CYS A 277 5.53 27.96 -4.70
N ALA A 278 5.12 27.60 -5.92
CA ALA A 278 4.71 26.23 -6.24
C ALA A 278 5.89 25.25 -6.16
N VAL A 279 7.07 25.65 -6.65
CA VAL A 279 8.31 24.88 -6.52
C VAL A 279 8.71 24.73 -5.06
N ALA A 280 8.71 25.82 -4.29
CA ALA A 280 9.04 25.80 -2.86
C ALA A 280 8.05 24.93 -2.07
N PHE A 281 6.74 25.05 -2.34
CA PHE A 281 5.70 24.22 -1.73
C PHE A 281 5.94 22.73 -2.03
N THR A 282 6.28 22.40 -3.28
CA THR A 282 6.57 21.01 -3.67
C THR A 282 7.83 20.49 -2.98
N PHE A 283 8.92 21.27 -3.01
CA PHE A 283 10.21 20.89 -2.45
C PHE A 283 10.18 20.73 -0.92
N VAL A 284 9.47 21.63 -0.21
CA VAL A 284 9.28 21.53 1.25
C VAL A 284 8.29 20.42 1.60
N GLY A 285 7.27 20.20 0.78
CA GLY A 285 6.26 19.17 1.02
C GLY A 285 6.77 17.74 0.80
N ILE A 286 7.74 17.51 -0.09
CA ILE A 286 8.34 16.18 -0.30
C ILE A 286 8.83 15.55 1.02
N PRO A 287 9.79 16.14 1.76
CA PRO A 287 10.27 15.54 3.01
C PRO A 287 9.21 15.53 4.13
N GLN A 288 8.20 16.40 4.06
CA GLN A 288 7.14 16.48 5.08
C GLN A 288 6.08 15.39 4.90
N TYR A 289 5.71 15.07 3.66
CA TYR A 289 4.57 14.19 3.36
C TYR A 289 4.97 12.85 2.75
N ILE A 290 6.20 12.73 2.22
CA ILE A 290 6.71 11.49 1.64
C ILE A 290 7.72 10.88 2.61
N ASP A 291 7.28 9.87 3.35
CA ASP A 291 8.16 9.08 4.20
C ASP A 291 8.97 8.10 3.36
N ARG A 292 10.29 8.28 3.34
CA ARG A 292 11.23 7.39 2.65
C ARG A 292 11.20 5.97 3.19
N ASN A 293 10.90 5.78 4.49
CA ASN A 293 10.77 4.45 5.08
C ASN A 293 9.56 3.71 4.51
N ASN A 294 8.48 4.42 4.19
CA ASN A 294 7.31 3.82 3.56
C ASN A 294 7.65 3.29 2.16
N GLU A 295 8.46 4.02 1.38
CA GLU A 295 8.88 3.52 0.07
C GLU A 295 9.78 2.28 0.19
N VAL A 296 10.71 2.26 1.16
CA VAL A 296 11.52 1.06 1.43
C VAL A 296 10.63 -0.13 1.82
N PHE A 297 9.60 0.09 2.65
CA PHE A 297 8.62 -0.95 2.98
C PHE A 297 7.94 -1.51 1.72
N LYS A 298 7.48 -0.65 0.81
CA LYS A 298 6.82 -1.06 -0.44
C LYS A 298 7.75 -1.83 -1.36
N GLU A 299 9.02 -1.47 -1.40
CA GLU A 299 10.05 -2.18 -2.15
C GLU A 299 10.31 -3.58 -1.59
N LEU A 300 10.52 -3.72 -0.28
CA LEU A 300 10.70 -5.02 0.37
C LEU A 300 9.47 -5.91 0.17
N ASN A 301 8.27 -5.33 0.26
CA ASN A 301 7.00 -6.00 -0.01
C ASN A 301 6.91 -6.51 -1.45
N HIS A 302 7.39 -5.72 -2.43
CA HIS A 302 7.45 -6.12 -3.83
C HIS A 302 8.39 -7.31 -4.03
N TYR A 303 9.61 -7.25 -3.48
CA TYR A 303 10.56 -8.38 -3.57
C TYR A 303 10.02 -9.64 -2.91
N ALA A 304 9.37 -9.52 -1.75
CA ALA A 304 8.78 -10.66 -1.05
C ALA A 304 7.66 -11.32 -1.86
N ARG A 305 6.80 -10.50 -2.49
CA ARG A 305 5.73 -10.98 -3.39
C ARG A 305 6.26 -11.77 -4.58
N HIS A 306 7.43 -11.41 -5.09
CA HIS A 306 8.09 -12.07 -6.22
C HIS A 306 9.16 -13.10 -5.81
N CYS A 307 9.22 -13.45 -4.51
CA CYS A 307 10.21 -14.38 -3.95
C CYS A 307 11.67 -14.01 -4.28
N GLN A 308 11.96 -12.70 -4.37
CA GLN A 308 13.31 -12.16 -4.65
C GLN A 308 14.08 -11.97 -3.34
N TRP A 309 14.32 -13.08 -2.62
CA TRP A 309 14.91 -13.08 -1.28
C TRP A 309 16.30 -12.43 -1.23
N ASP A 310 17.14 -12.69 -2.23
CA ASP A 310 18.51 -12.16 -2.30
C ASP A 310 18.55 -10.63 -2.35
N LYS A 311 17.55 -9.99 -2.99
CA LYS A 311 17.45 -8.53 -3.03
C LYS A 311 17.01 -7.94 -1.70
N ILE A 312 16.22 -8.70 -0.92
CA ILE A 312 15.84 -8.27 0.43
C ILE A 312 17.06 -8.32 1.33
N THR A 313 17.82 -9.42 1.33
CA THR A 313 19.01 -9.56 2.17
C THR A 313 20.07 -8.51 1.84
N ASP A 314 20.44 -8.34 0.56
CA ASP A 314 21.42 -7.33 0.12
C ASP A 314 21.00 -5.90 0.51
N LYS A 315 19.73 -5.56 0.33
CA LYS A 315 19.22 -4.22 0.71
C LYS A 315 19.26 -4.03 2.22
N CYS A 316 18.81 -5.02 2.98
CA CYS A 316 18.72 -4.97 4.44
C CYS A 316 20.09 -4.93 5.12
N GLU A 317 21.11 -5.58 4.57
CA GLU A 317 22.50 -5.53 5.06
C GLU A 317 23.13 -4.13 4.89
N ASN A 318 22.73 -3.42 3.83
CA ASN A 318 23.24 -2.09 3.51
C ASN A 318 22.45 -0.93 4.13
N MET A 319 21.54 -1.20 5.09
CA MET A 319 20.69 -0.18 5.70
C MET A 319 20.52 -0.35 7.22
N PRO A 320 20.26 0.74 7.96
CA PRO A 320 20.04 0.66 9.41
C PRO A 320 18.73 -0.08 9.71
N MET A 321 18.83 -1.14 10.51
CA MET A 321 17.73 -2.05 10.80
C MET A 321 16.88 -1.62 12.00
N ASN A 322 16.37 -0.39 11.98
CA ASN A 322 15.63 0.21 13.10
C ASN A 322 14.11 -0.01 13.03
N ASN A 323 13.59 -0.43 11.87
CA ASN A 323 12.16 -0.62 11.65
C ASN A 323 11.81 -2.11 11.72
N LEU A 324 10.84 -2.42 12.58
CA LEU A 324 10.38 -3.78 12.82
C LEU A 324 9.85 -4.49 11.57
N LEU A 325 9.19 -3.77 10.66
CA LEU A 325 8.68 -4.36 9.42
C LEU A 325 9.82 -4.76 8.48
N PHE A 326 10.92 -3.98 8.45
CA PHE A 326 12.09 -4.32 7.64
C PHE A 326 12.78 -5.57 8.19
N GLN A 327 12.90 -5.66 9.51
CA GLN A 327 13.41 -6.85 10.20
C GLN A 327 12.61 -8.10 9.84
N ASN A 328 11.27 -8.00 9.82
CA ASN A 328 10.42 -9.13 9.49
C ASN A 328 10.60 -9.59 8.03
N TYR A 329 10.68 -8.67 7.06
CA TYR A 329 10.98 -9.04 5.67
C TYR A 329 12.35 -9.68 5.54
N HIS A 330 13.37 -9.11 6.20
CA HIS A 330 14.72 -9.66 6.19
C HIS A 330 14.74 -11.10 6.75
N ASN A 331 14.08 -11.31 7.90
CA ASN A 331 14.03 -12.63 8.52
C ASN A 331 13.20 -13.63 7.72
N VAL A 332 12.12 -13.21 7.03
CA VAL A 332 11.43 -14.07 6.06
C VAL A 332 12.36 -14.46 4.91
N ALA A 333 13.12 -13.51 4.36
CA ALA A 333 14.07 -13.81 3.29
C ALA A 333 15.16 -14.80 3.74
N LEU A 334 15.76 -14.57 4.93
CA LEU A 334 16.71 -15.51 5.53
C LEU A 334 16.07 -16.90 5.75
N ALA A 335 14.82 -16.94 6.21
CA ALA A 335 14.11 -18.19 6.50
C ALA A 335 13.78 -18.99 5.23
N GLU A 336 13.40 -18.32 4.15
CA GLU A 336 13.17 -18.92 2.83
C GLU A 336 14.46 -19.38 2.15
N GLN A 337 15.60 -18.74 2.47
CA GLN A 337 16.94 -19.19 2.07
C GLN A 337 17.51 -20.29 2.99
N GLY A 338 16.87 -20.56 4.13
CA GLY A 338 17.33 -21.51 5.13
C GLY A 338 18.50 -21.03 6.00
N LEU A 339 18.68 -19.71 6.12
CA LEU A 339 19.77 -19.04 6.83
C LEU A 339 19.32 -18.30 8.10
N LEU A 340 18.02 -18.36 8.46
CA LEU A 340 17.48 -17.61 9.60
C LEU A 340 18.23 -17.93 10.90
N ALA A 341 18.40 -19.22 11.21
CA ALA A 341 19.08 -19.65 12.43
C ALA A 341 20.61 -19.48 12.39
N ASP A 342 21.18 -19.07 11.25
CA ASP A 342 22.61 -18.75 11.12
C ASP A 342 22.88 -17.26 11.28
N GLN A 343 21.94 -16.42 10.82
CA GLN A 343 22.16 -14.98 10.67
C GLN A 343 21.25 -14.09 11.51
N LEU A 344 20.28 -14.66 12.26
CA LEU A 344 19.29 -13.90 13.03
C LEU A 344 19.91 -12.75 13.83
N PHE A 345 21.02 -13.02 14.53
CA PHE A 345 21.67 -12.08 15.44
C PHE A 345 22.78 -11.23 14.79
N MET A 346 23.00 -11.35 13.47
CA MET A 346 23.96 -10.51 12.74
C MET A 346 23.45 -9.08 12.54
N GLN A 347 22.13 -8.89 12.63
CA GLN A 347 21.49 -7.58 12.59
C GLN A 347 20.82 -7.22 13.93
N PRO A 348 20.64 -5.92 14.24
CA PRO A 348 19.94 -5.50 15.44
C PRO A 348 18.55 -6.16 15.58
N CYS A 349 18.40 -6.96 16.63
CA CYS A 349 17.14 -7.56 17.04
C CYS A 349 16.54 -6.81 18.24
N ILE A 350 15.22 -6.62 18.24
CA ILE A 350 14.51 -5.94 19.33
C ILE A 350 14.04 -6.97 20.36
N ASP A 351 13.24 -7.92 19.92
CA ASP A 351 12.62 -8.99 20.71
C ASP A 351 12.03 -10.05 19.76
N ILE A 352 11.11 -10.88 20.26
CA ILE A 352 10.37 -11.86 19.45
C ILE A 352 9.66 -11.22 18.24
N GLN A 353 9.35 -9.92 18.29
CA GLN A 353 8.62 -9.25 17.22
C GLN A 353 9.43 -9.09 15.94
N THR A 354 10.75 -9.25 16.04
CA THR A 354 11.70 -9.24 14.91
C THR A 354 11.39 -10.37 13.91
N ILE A 355 10.79 -11.48 14.35
CA ILE A 355 10.41 -12.62 13.49
C ILE A 355 8.90 -12.76 13.26
N TYR A 356 8.05 -12.15 14.10
CA TYR A 356 6.62 -11.99 13.83
C TYR A 356 6.02 -10.80 14.59
N VAL A 357 5.31 -9.93 13.90
CA VAL A 357 4.70 -8.73 14.50
C VAL A 357 3.33 -9.00 15.15
N PRO A 358 2.97 -8.31 16.25
CA PRO A 358 1.60 -8.36 16.77
C PRO A 358 0.60 -7.82 15.75
N GLY A 359 -0.45 -8.58 15.46
CA GLY A 359 -1.48 -8.17 14.51
C GLY A 359 -2.29 -6.96 15.03
N ASN A 360 -2.49 -5.96 14.16
CA ASN A 360 -3.26 -4.75 14.46
C ASN A 360 -4.49 -4.56 13.53
N LYS A 361 -4.87 -5.59 12.78
CA LYS A 361 -5.99 -5.61 11.82
C LYS A 361 -5.86 -4.64 10.64
N THR A 362 -4.68 -4.05 10.42
CA THR A 362 -4.41 -3.27 9.21
C THR A 362 -4.10 -4.20 8.04
N PRO A 363 -4.65 -3.96 6.83
CA PRO A 363 -4.51 -4.91 5.72
C PRO A 363 -3.08 -5.25 5.34
N TYR A 364 -2.19 -4.25 5.37
CA TYR A 364 -0.78 -4.43 5.02
C TYR A 364 -0.01 -5.27 6.03
N LEU A 365 -0.32 -5.12 7.33
CA LEU A 365 0.30 -5.92 8.38
C LEU A 365 -0.22 -7.37 8.33
N SER A 366 -1.52 -7.53 8.09
CA SER A 366 -2.14 -8.85 7.92
C SER A 366 -1.56 -9.56 6.68
N ALA A 367 -1.30 -8.88 5.57
CA ALA A 367 -0.61 -9.50 4.44
C ALA A 367 0.83 -9.94 4.78
N LEU A 368 1.60 -9.12 5.50
CA LEU A 368 2.94 -9.51 5.98
C LEU A 368 2.87 -10.72 6.92
N LEU A 369 1.94 -10.73 7.87
CA LEU A 369 1.75 -11.87 8.76
C LEU A 369 1.34 -13.13 7.99
N SER A 370 0.51 -12.99 6.96
CA SER A 370 0.17 -14.10 6.08
C SER A 370 1.41 -14.73 5.43
N ASP A 371 2.36 -13.91 4.98
CA ASP A 371 3.62 -14.37 4.39
C ASP A 371 4.56 -14.99 5.43
N ILE A 372 4.69 -14.38 6.61
CA ILE A 372 5.48 -14.93 7.73
C ILE A 372 4.97 -16.32 8.12
N TYR A 373 3.67 -16.46 8.37
CA TYR A 373 3.09 -17.75 8.75
C TYR A 373 3.12 -18.76 7.60
N PHE A 374 3.02 -18.31 6.35
CA PHE A 374 3.23 -19.19 5.20
C PHE A 374 4.66 -19.73 5.19
N SER A 375 5.65 -18.85 5.42
CA SER A 375 7.07 -19.21 5.52
C SER A 375 7.31 -20.23 6.63
N MET A 376 6.78 -19.99 7.83
CA MET A 376 6.81 -20.91 8.97
C MET A 376 6.20 -22.29 8.69
N GLY A 377 5.39 -22.44 7.63
CA GLY A 377 4.62 -23.65 7.33
C GLY A 377 3.27 -23.69 8.07
N HIS A 378 2.90 -22.62 8.76
CA HIS A 378 1.69 -22.51 9.56
C HIS A 378 0.49 -22.03 8.71
N ILE A 379 -0.12 -22.95 7.95
CA ILE A 379 -1.09 -22.64 6.90
C ILE A 379 -2.40 -22.02 7.42
N ALA A 380 -2.88 -22.44 8.60
CA ALA A 380 -4.10 -21.90 9.21
C ALA A 380 -4.00 -20.37 9.48
N PHE A 381 -2.94 -19.93 10.17
CA PHE A 381 -2.70 -18.50 10.38
C PHE A 381 -2.41 -17.76 9.08
N SER A 382 -1.65 -18.34 8.15
CA SER A 382 -1.46 -17.73 6.84
C SER A 382 -2.79 -17.44 6.14
N GLN A 383 -3.71 -18.42 6.13
CA GLN A 383 -5.04 -18.28 5.55
C GLN A 383 -5.90 -17.24 6.30
N ARG A 384 -5.90 -17.27 7.64
CA ARG A 384 -6.63 -16.29 8.47
C ARG A 384 -6.21 -14.86 8.14
N TYR A 385 -4.90 -14.59 8.12
CA TYR A 385 -4.38 -13.25 7.89
C TYR A 385 -4.55 -12.81 6.42
N ALA A 386 -4.48 -13.74 5.45
CA ALA A 386 -4.83 -13.45 4.06
C ALA A 386 -6.31 -13.06 3.92
N PHE A 387 -7.20 -13.76 4.62
CA PHE A 387 -8.62 -13.44 4.64
C PHE A 387 -8.87 -12.06 5.28
N GLU A 388 -8.26 -11.79 6.43
CA GLU A 388 -8.38 -10.51 7.13
C GLU A 388 -7.90 -9.33 6.27
N ALA A 389 -6.77 -9.50 5.57
CA ALA A 389 -6.24 -8.50 4.64
C ALA A 389 -7.16 -8.29 3.43
N ASN A 390 -7.70 -9.38 2.87
CA ASN A 390 -8.60 -9.32 1.72
C ASN A 390 -9.91 -8.59 2.07
N GLU A 391 -10.54 -8.96 3.19
CA GLU A 391 -11.74 -8.29 3.71
C GLU A 391 -11.46 -6.82 4.02
N GLY A 392 -10.29 -6.52 4.57
CA GLY A 392 -9.85 -5.16 4.86
C GLY A 392 -9.71 -4.25 3.63
N MET A 393 -9.59 -4.82 2.43
CA MET A 393 -9.45 -4.08 1.16
C MET A 393 -10.61 -4.36 0.18
N GLY A 394 -11.78 -4.79 0.68
CA GLY A 394 -12.98 -4.92 -0.15
C GLY A 394 -13.09 -6.23 -0.93
N ASN A 395 -12.39 -7.28 -0.50
CA ASN A 395 -12.49 -8.67 -0.96
C ASN A 395 -11.94 -9.03 -2.35
N PHE A 396 -11.28 -8.07 -3.00
CA PHE A 396 -10.81 -8.23 -4.37
C PHE A 396 -9.30 -8.00 -4.53
N SER A 397 -8.53 -8.19 -3.45
CA SER A 397 -7.06 -8.11 -3.53
C SER A 397 -6.52 -9.32 -4.31
N PRO A 398 -5.93 -9.13 -5.51
CA PRO A 398 -5.42 -10.25 -6.28
C PRO A 398 -4.32 -11.02 -5.53
N ARG A 399 -3.45 -10.33 -4.79
CA ARG A 399 -2.39 -10.96 -3.97
C ARG A 399 -2.99 -11.87 -2.89
N MET A 400 -3.98 -11.37 -2.15
CA MET A 400 -4.58 -12.16 -1.08
C MET A 400 -5.42 -13.31 -1.63
N LEU A 401 -6.13 -13.11 -2.74
CA LEU A 401 -6.84 -14.18 -3.44
C LEU A 401 -5.88 -15.29 -3.90
N GLN A 402 -4.70 -14.96 -4.43
CA GLN A 402 -3.67 -15.98 -4.75
C GLN A 402 -3.25 -16.79 -3.53
N ARG A 403 -3.00 -16.12 -2.39
CA ARG A 403 -2.67 -16.81 -1.13
C ARG A 403 -3.83 -17.67 -0.61
N LEU A 404 -5.07 -17.20 -0.73
CA LEU A 404 -6.26 -17.95 -0.34
C LEU A 404 -6.51 -19.16 -1.24
N VAL A 405 -6.19 -19.07 -2.54
CA VAL A 405 -6.15 -20.23 -3.45
C VAL A 405 -5.12 -21.24 -2.96
N GLN A 406 -3.87 -20.82 -2.74
CA GLN A 406 -2.79 -21.70 -2.31
C GLN A 406 -3.13 -22.43 -1.00
N THR A 407 -3.54 -21.70 0.03
CA THR A 407 -3.91 -22.27 1.33
C THR A 407 -5.12 -23.21 1.22
N SER A 408 -6.13 -22.87 0.40
CA SER A 408 -7.29 -23.74 0.17
C SER A 408 -6.93 -25.02 -0.58
N LEU A 409 -6.04 -24.95 -1.58
CA LEU A 409 -5.53 -26.13 -2.29
C LEU A 409 -4.74 -27.04 -1.34
N ILE A 410 -3.89 -26.44 -0.49
CA ILE A 410 -3.13 -27.16 0.54
C ILE A 410 -4.07 -27.96 1.46
N TYR A 411 -5.15 -27.34 1.93
CA TYR A 411 -6.18 -28.03 2.74
C TYR A 411 -7.05 -29.03 1.97
N GLY A 412 -7.00 -29.07 0.64
CA GLY A 412 -7.94 -29.85 -0.17
C GLY A 412 -9.34 -29.24 -0.24
N HIS A 413 -9.52 -27.98 0.19
CA HIS A 413 -10.77 -27.22 0.08
C HIS A 413 -11.00 -26.72 -1.36
N TYR A 414 -11.09 -27.65 -2.30
CA TYR A 414 -11.15 -27.37 -3.73
C TYR A 414 -12.33 -26.48 -4.15
N GLY A 415 -13.49 -26.64 -3.50
CA GLY A 415 -14.65 -25.78 -3.76
C GLY A 415 -14.37 -24.31 -3.44
N THR A 416 -13.66 -24.03 -2.35
CA THR A 416 -13.25 -22.67 -1.96
C THR A 416 -12.16 -22.15 -2.89
N ALA A 417 -11.15 -22.97 -3.21
CA ALA A 417 -10.10 -22.61 -4.16
C ALA A 417 -10.69 -22.24 -5.53
N LYS A 418 -11.66 -23.02 -6.03
CA LYS A 418 -12.37 -22.75 -7.28
C LYS A 418 -13.05 -21.38 -7.27
N LYS A 419 -13.74 -21.00 -6.18
CA LYS A 419 -14.40 -19.69 -6.07
C LYS A 419 -13.41 -18.54 -6.25
N TYR A 420 -12.24 -18.61 -5.61
CA TYR A 420 -11.22 -17.59 -5.75
C TYR A 420 -10.56 -17.59 -7.13
N LEU A 421 -10.35 -18.77 -7.72
CA LEU A 421 -9.86 -18.90 -9.10
C LEU A 421 -10.84 -18.29 -10.12
N ASP A 422 -12.15 -18.53 -9.97
CA ASP A 422 -13.19 -17.97 -10.84
C ASP A 422 -13.14 -16.41 -10.83
N ILE A 423 -12.83 -15.79 -9.67
CA ILE A 423 -12.63 -14.33 -9.55
C ILE A 423 -11.36 -13.90 -10.30
N LEU A 424 -10.22 -14.55 -10.05
CA LEU A 424 -8.94 -14.19 -10.65
C LEU A 424 -8.92 -14.38 -12.18
N GLU A 425 -9.63 -15.38 -12.70
CA GLU A 425 -9.82 -15.59 -14.14
C GLU A 425 -10.60 -14.48 -14.82
N SER A 426 -11.41 -13.75 -14.05
CA SER A 426 -12.13 -12.57 -14.51
C SER A 426 -11.28 -11.30 -14.47
N THR A 427 -9.95 -11.40 -14.33
CA THR A 427 -9.02 -10.24 -14.34
C THR A 427 -8.11 -10.26 -15.57
N LEU A 428 -7.47 -9.14 -15.90
CA LEU A 428 -6.56 -9.08 -17.06
C LEU A 428 -5.21 -9.76 -16.79
N PHE A 429 -4.58 -9.47 -15.65
CA PHE A 429 -3.19 -9.88 -15.36
C PHE A 429 -3.05 -11.16 -14.53
N TYR A 430 -4.11 -11.64 -13.87
CA TYR A 430 -4.06 -12.86 -13.04
C TYR A 430 -4.77 -14.06 -13.66
N LYS A 431 -5.38 -13.89 -14.83
CA LYS A 431 -6.12 -14.94 -15.50
C LYS A 431 -5.27 -16.15 -15.84
N ASP A 432 -4.08 -15.94 -16.40
CA ASP A 432 -3.20 -17.05 -16.80
C ASP A 432 -2.70 -17.82 -15.58
N TRP A 433 -2.33 -17.10 -14.52
CA TRP A 433 -1.96 -17.70 -13.25
C TRP A 433 -3.12 -18.55 -12.70
N ALA A 434 -4.34 -18.01 -12.67
CA ALA A 434 -5.51 -18.72 -12.14
C ALA A 434 -5.87 -19.95 -12.99
N THR A 435 -5.85 -19.81 -14.31
CA THR A 435 -6.12 -20.90 -15.25
C THR A 435 -5.12 -22.04 -15.06
N ALA A 436 -3.83 -21.73 -14.91
CA ALA A 436 -2.79 -22.73 -14.65
C ALA A 436 -2.99 -23.46 -13.32
N HIS A 437 -3.50 -22.77 -12.29
CA HIS A 437 -3.75 -23.35 -10.97
C HIS A 437 -4.99 -24.26 -10.91
N ARG A 438 -5.86 -24.24 -11.93
CA ARG A 438 -6.99 -25.20 -12.01
C ARG A 438 -6.54 -26.66 -12.04
N ARG A 439 -5.32 -26.95 -12.53
CA ARG A 439 -4.76 -28.32 -12.60
C ARG A 439 -4.71 -29.02 -11.24
N PHE A 440 -4.71 -28.25 -10.15
CA PHE A 440 -4.66 -28.74 -8.78
C PHE A 440 -6.05 -29.03 -8.18
N LEU A 441 -7.14 -28.57 -8.81
CA LEU A 441 -8.47 -28.77 -8.28
C LEU A 441 -8.88 -30.25 -8.37
N TRP A 442 -9.30 -30.83 -7.25
CA TRP A 442 -9.67 -32.24 -7.12
C TRP A 442 -8.57 -33.21 -7.58
N ASN A 443 -7.32 -32.81 -7.47
CA ASN A 443 -6.16 -33.59 -7.87
C ASN A 443 -5.09 -33.55 -6.78
N ASP A 444 -5.28 -34.36 -5.73
CA ASP A 444 -4.34 -34.46 -4.60
C ASP A 444 -2.91 -34.84 -5.05
N PRO A 445 -2.69 -35.80 -5.97
CA PRO A 445 -1.35 -36.12 -6.45
C PRO A 445 -0.62 -34.93 -7.08
N ALA A 446 -1.33 -34.08 -7.85
CA ALA A 446 -0.73 -32.88 -8.42
C ALA A 446 -0.36 -31.85 -7.33
N VAL A 447 -1.18 -31.71 -6.29
CA VAL A 447 -0.86 -30.83 -5.15
C VAL A 447 0.34 -31.35 -4.37
N GLU A 448 0.41 -32.65 -4.12
CA GLU A 448 1.48 -33.27 -3.33
C GLU A 448 2.85 -33.27 -4.00
N THR A 449 2.87 -33.33 -5.33
CA THR A 449 4.09 -33.28 -6.14
C THR A 449 4.60 -31.86 -6.41
N ASP A 450 3.76 -30.84 -6.22
CA ASP A 450 4.16 -29.43 -6.34
C ASP A 450 5.18 -29.04 -5.27
N SER A 451 6.22 -28.31 -5.66
CA SER A 451 7.34 -27.97 -4.77
C SER A 451 6.92 -27.08 -3.60
N ILE A 452 5.94 -26.18 -3.81
CA ILE A 452 5.45 -25.26 -2.79
C ILE A 452 4.26 -25.89 -2.06
N LEU A 453 3.19 -26.23 -2.80
CA LEU A 453 1.95 -26.70 -2.19
C LEU A 453 2.15 -28.05 -1.47
N GLY A 454 2.89 -28.97 -2.07
CA GLY A 454 3.14 -30.30 -1.51
C GLY A 454 3.97 -30.24 -0.24
N SER A 455 5.02 -29.41 -0.24
CA SER A 455 5.84 -29.15 0.95
C SER A 455 5.00 -28.57 2.10
N LYS A 456 4.17 -27.57 1.80
CA LYS A 456 3.30 -26.90 2.80
C LYS A 456 2.11 -27.78 3.24
N ARG A 457 1.60 -28.67 2.40
CA ARG A 457 0.56 -29.65 2.75
C ARG A 457 1.03 -30.66 3.78
N LYS A 458 2.30 -31.07 3.71
CA LYS A 458 2.90 -31.92 4.74
C LYS A 458 3.00 -31.23 6.11
N CYS A 459 2.91 -29.90 6.17
CA CYS A 459 2.90 -29.12 7.41
C CYS A 459 1.52 -29.04 8.09
N LEU A 460 0.46 -29.64 7.55
CA LEU A 460 -0.86 -29.59 8.17
C LEU A 460 -0.90 -30.40 9.48
N PHE A 461 -1.60 -29.85 10.49
CA PHE A 461 -1.83 -30.55 11.75
C PHE A 461 -2.63 -31.84 11.51
N PRO A 462 -2.28 -32.95 12.16
CA PRO A 462 -3.06 -34.18 12.09
C PRO A 462 -4.35 -34.10 12.90
N ASP A 463 -4.40 -33.23 13.91
CA ASP A 463 -5.51 -33.07 14.84
C ASP A 463 -6.34 -31.82 14.52
N ASN A 464 -7.67 -31.95 14.63
CA ASN A 464 -8.59 -30.84 14.45
C ASN A 464 -8.59 -29.95 15.71
N ARG A 465 -7.83 -28.85 15.68
CA ARG A 465 -7.68 -27.91 16.79
C ARG A 465 -7.67 -26.45 16.32
N PHE A 466 -7.94 -25.55 17.26
CA PHE A 466 -7.70 -24.13 17.04
C PHE A 466 -6.19 -23.84 17.05
N SER A 467 -5.69 -23.19 16.00
CA SER A 467 -4.32 -22.71 15.97
C SER A 467 -4.06 -21.70 17.08
N GLY A 468 -2.90 -21.83 17.72
CA GLY A 468 -2.44 -21.02 18.83
C GLY A 468 -3.04 -21.40 20.18
N ILE A 469 -3.87 -22.45 20.28
CA ILE A 469 -4.52 -22.84 21.55
C ILE A 469 -3.51 -23.18 22.64
N LYS A 470 -2.37 -23.78 22.28
CA LYS A 470 -1.23 -24.07 23.17
C LYS A 470 -0.05 -23.12 22.98
N GLY A 471 -0.22 -22.06 22.18
CA GLY A 471 0.84 -21.17 21.75
C GLY A 471 1.38 -21.49 20.35
N LEU A 472 2.02 -20.50 19.73
CA LEU A 472 2.63 -20.64 18.41
C LEU A 472 3.79 -21.64 18.42
N ASP A 473 4.53 -21.73 19.53
CA ASP A 473 5.69 -22.61 19.65
C ASP A 473 5.29 -24.09 19.65
N ASP A 474 4.19 -24.47 20.32
CA ASP A 474 3.64 -25.83 20.24
C ASP A 474 3.19 -26.15 18.80
N ASP A 475 2.50 -25.23 18.14
CA ASP A 475 2.07 -25.41 16.76
C ASP A 475 3.27 -25.65 15.82
N LEU A 476 4.33 -24.84 15.91
CA LEU A 476 5.55 -25.04 15.13
C LEU A 476 6.22 -26.38 15.46
N LYS A 477 6.29 -26.77 16.74
CA LYS A 477 6.85 -28.07 17.15
C LYS A 477 6.11 -29.24 16.50
N GLN A 478 4.77 -29.18 16.46
CA GLN A 478 3.94 -30.21 15.85
C GLN A 478 4.13 -30.27 14.32
N ILE A 479 4.32 -29.11 13.68
CA ILE A 479 4.67 -29.05 12.26
C ILE A 479 6.02 -29.73 12.00
N VAL A 480 7.04 -29.49 12.82
CA VAL A 480 8.36 -30.13 12.67
C VAL A 480 8.26 -31.65 12.84
N LEU A 481 7.50 -32.14 13.82
CA LEU A 481 7.28 -33.59 14.02
C LEU A 481 6.62 -34.23 12.79
N LYS A 482 5.69 -33.52 12.14
CA LYS A 482 4.96 -34.03 10.98
C LYS A 482 5.76 -33.93 9.68
N ASN A 483 6.46 -32.83 9.48
CA ASN A 483 7.25 -32.55 8.29
C ASN A 483 8.68 -32.12 8.67
N PRO A 484 9.53 -33.09 9.06
CA PRO A 484 10.91 -32.79 9.44
C PRO A 484 11.73 -32.23 8.27
N MET A 485 11.31 -32.43 7.02
CA MET A 485 12.04 -31.87 5.87
C MET A 485 11.85 -30.36 5.70
N HIS A 486 10.87 -29.75 6.36
CA HIS A 486 10.60 -28.32 6.27
C HIS A 486 11.46 -27.52 7.26
N LYS A 487 12.74 -27.35 6.89
CA LYS A 487 13.78 -26.72 7.71
C LYS A 487 13.40 -25.35 8.27
N THR A 488 12.63 -24.57 7.52
CA THR A 488 12.22 -23.23 7.93
C THR A 488 11.44 -23.23 9.25
N THR A 489 10.60 -24.24 9.52
CA THR A 489 9.81 -24.31 10.76
C THR A 489 10.70 -24.48 11.99
N ILE A 490 11.69 -25.38 11.96
CA ILE A 490 12.57 -25.60 13.11
C ILE A 490 13.48 -24.40 13.37
N GLN A 491 13.88 -23.68 12.30
CA GLN A 491 14.63 -22.44 12.44
C GLN A 491 13.79 -21.40 13.19
N TYR A 492 12.54 -21.17 12.76
CA TYR A 492 11.63 -20.27 13.49
C TYR A 492 11.37 -20.69 14.94
N LEU A 493 11.15 -21.99 15.20
CA LEU A 493 10.91 -22.49 16.55
C LEU A 493 12.09 -22.23 17.49
N GLY A 494 13.31 -22.60 17.07
CA GLY A 494 14.50 -22.35 17.89
C GLY A 494 14.80 -20.86 18.04
N SER A 495 14.65 -20.08 16.96
CA SER A 495 14.78 -18.61 17.00
C SER A 495 13.79 -17.96 17.96
N LEU A 496 12.54 -18.45 18.01
CA LEU A 496 11.52 -17.97 18.95
C LEU A 496 11.98 -18.14 20.40
N TYR A 497 12.49 -19.32 20.76
CA TYR A 497 12.98 -19.59 22.11
C TYR A 497 14.23 -18.78 22.47
N LEU A 498 15.17 -18.59 21.52
CA LEU A 498 16.35 -17.75 21.75
C LEU A 498 15.96 -16.27 21.95
N LEU A 499 15.05 -15.75 21.13
CA LEU A 499 14.56 -14.37 21.26
C LEU A 499 13.75 -14.16 22.55
N SER A 500 12.94 -15.15 22.96
CA SER A 500 12.15 -15.10 24.20
C SER A 500 12.94 -15.44 25.46
N LYS A 501 14.22 -15.82 25.33
CA LYS A 501 15.10 -16.27 26.43
C LYS A 501 14.64 -17.56 27.12
N ASP A 502 13.88 -18.41 26.44
CA ASP A 502 13.40 -19.68 26.98
C ASP A 502 14.38 -20.82 26.66
N ILE A 503 15.51 -20.81 27.37
CA ILE A 503 16.57 -21.81 27.22
C ILE A 503 16.11 -23.23 27.58
N PRO A 504 15.29 -23.47 28.63
CA PRO A 504 14.75 -24.80 28.89
C PRO A 504 13.98 -25.39 27.71
N ARG A 505 13.09 -24.62 27.05
CA ARG A 505 12.36 -25.10 25.87
C ARG A 505 13.26 -25.24 24.64
N PHE A 506 14.24 -24.36 24.48
CA PHE A 506 15.26 -24.48 23.44
C PHE A 506 16.05 -25.80 23.58
N LYS A 507 16.53 -26.12 24.79
CA LYS A 507 17.22 -27.38 25.09
C LYS A 507 16.35 -28.59 24.80
N ALA A 508 15.10 -28.59 25.27
CA ALA A 508 14.16 -29.68 24.99
C ALA A 508 13.91 -29.87 23.48
N THR A 509 13.93 -28.79 22.70
CA THR A 509 13.81 -28.82 21.24
C THR A 509 15.02 -29.50 20.60
N LEU A 510 16.24 -29.15 21.04
CA LEU A 510 17.46 -29.82 20.57
C LEU A 510 17.48 -31.31 20.93
N GLU A 511 17.14 -31.67 22.18
CA GLU A 511 17.08 -33.06 22.62
C GLU A 511 16.08 -33.90 21.79
N THR A 512 15.00 -33.27 21.33
CA THR A 512 13.97 -33.94 20.51
C THR A 512 14.40 -34.11 19.05
N PHE A 513 15.06 -33.10 18.45
CA PHE A 513 15.24 -33.04 16.99
C PHE A 513 16.69 -33.16 16.52
N TYR A 514 17.69 -33.02 17.39
CA TYR A 514 19.10 -33.10 16.98
C TYR A 514 19.44 -34.47 16.37
N GLY A 515 20.10 -34.46 15.22
CA GLY A 515 20.43 -35.67 14.46
C GLY A 515 19.27 -36.22 13.62
N THR A 516 18.10 -35.59 13.66
CA THR A 516 16.97 -35.94 12.77
C THR A 516 17.07 -35.15 11.44
N PRO A 517 16.28 -35.51 10.40
CA PRO A 517 16.23 -34.71 9.18
C PRO A 517 15.80 -33.25 9.39
N ALA A 518 15.08 -32.98 10.48
CA ALA A 518 14.66 -31.63 10.86
C ALA A 518 15.84 -30.78 11.33
N LEU A 519 16.69 -31.34 12.18
CA LEU A 519 17.86 -30.64 12.71
C LEU A 519 19.11 -31.53 12.55
N PRO A 520 19.82 -31.39 11.41
CA PRO A 520 21.04 -32.14 11.16
C PRO A 520 22.10 -31.93 12.27
N SER A 521 23.08 -32.84 12.33
CA SER A 521 24.17 -32.79 13.32
C SER A 521 25.02 -31.52 13.24
N VAL A 522 25.02 -30.84 12.09
CA VAL A 522 25.62 -29.50 11.98
C VAL A 522 24.54 -28.48 12.34
N LEU A 523 24.65 -27.94 13.55
CA LEU A 523 23.72 -26.92 14.03
C LEU A 523 23.98 -25.57 13.35
N PRO A 524 22.91 -24.78 13.07
CA PRO A 524 23.04 -23.39 12.69
C PRO A 524 23.82 -22.58 13.73
N VAL A 525 24.51 -21.52 13.30
CA VAL A 525 25.44 -20.77 14.16
C VAL A 525 24.75 -20.24 15.43
N CYS A 526 23.58 -19.61 15.30
CA CYS A 526 22.87 -19.09 16.48
C CYS A 526 22.39 -20.20 17.42
N PHE A 527 22.14 -21.41 16.89
CA PHE A 527 21.75 -22.54 17.72
C PHE A 527 22.96 -23.12 18.47
N GLN A 528 24.14 -23.17 17.82
CA GLN A 528 25.39 -23.51 18.52
C GLN A 528 25.66 -22.54 19.66
N GLU A 529 25.49 -21.23 19.41
CA GLU A 529 25.63 -20.19 20.44
C GLU A 529 24.62 -20.41 21.58
N GLY A 530 23.38 -20.76 21.27
CA GLY A 530 22.38 -21.17 22.27
C GLY A 530 22.78 -22.40 23.09
N VAL A 531 23.49 -23.37 22.50
CA VAL A 531 24.01 -24.54 23.22
C VAL A 531 25.11 -24.16 24.19
N VAL A 532 26.10 -23.39 23.73
CA VAL A 532 27.24 -22.96 24.55
C VAL A 532 26.78 -22.31 25.86
N VAL A 533 25.63 -21.64 25.81
CA VAL A 533 25.08 -20.88 26.93
C VAL A 533 24.57 -21.77 28.06
N PHE A 534 23.90 -22.87 27.76
CA PHE A 534 23.46 -23.80 28.81
C PHE A 534 24.47 -24.90 29.11
N ALA A 535 25.45 -25.11 28.23
CA ALA A 535 26.52 -26.10 28.36
C ALA A 535 27.86 -25.46 28.77
N ALA A 536 27.87 -24.22 29.26
CA ALA A 536 29.09 -23.52 29.65
C ALA A 536 29.81 -24.31 30.77
N GLY A 537 31.02 -24.79 30.49
CA GLY A 537 31.80 -25.65 31.39
C GLY A 537 31.45 -27.14 31.35
N ASP A 538 30.44 -27.55 30.58
CA ASP A 538 30.07 -28.96 30.35
C ASP A 538 30.59 -29.42 28.98
N ARG A 539 31.82 -29.95 29.00
CA ARG A 539 32.53 -30.41 27.79
C ARG A 539 31.81 -31.58 27.10
N GLU A 540 31.15 -32.45 27.86
CA GLU A 540 30.44 -33.60 27.31
C GLU A 540 29.25 -33.15 26.45
N THR A 541 28.49 -32.17 26.94
CA THR A 541 27.36 -31.61 26.19
C THR A 541 27.81 -30.84 24.95
N LEU A 542 28.91 -30.09 25.01
CA LEU A 542 29.47 -29.38 23.85
C LEU A 542 29.95 -30.34 22.75
N GLU A 543 30.60 -31.45 23.14
CA GLU A 543 31.04 -32.49 22.20
C GLU A 543 29.84 -33.25 21.61
N ARG A 544 28.81 -33.54 22.42
CA ARG A 544 27.56 -34.21 21.97
C ARG A 544 26.86 -33.45 20.84
N TYR A 545 26.80 -32.11 20.93
CA TYR A 545 26.16 -31.26 19.92
C TYR A 545 27.09 -30.80 18.79
N ASN A 546 28.32 -31.32 18.74
CA ASN A 546 29.32 -30.99 17.72
C ASN A 546 29.54 -29.48 17.55
N ILE A 547 29.66 -28.77 18.67
CA ILE A 547 29.81 -27.32 18.69
C ILE A 547 31.20 -26.93 18.16
N GLN A 548 31.24 -25.96 17.24
CA GLN A 548 32.51 -25.50 16.68
C GLN A 548 33.36 -24.79 17.73
N ALA A 549 34.67 -25.10 17.75
CA ALA A 549 35.63 -24.50 18.69
C ALA A 549 35.61 -22.96 18.64
N ALA A 550 35.50 -22.38 17.43
CA ALA A 550 35.40 -20.93 17.25
C ALA A 550 34.20 -20.30 18.00
N THR A 551 33.07 -21.02 18.11
CA THR A 551 31.89 -20.53 18.83
C THR A 551 32.13 -20.56 20.35
N VAL A 552 32.81 -21.60 20.86
CA VAL A 552 33.18 -21.72 22.27
C VAL A 552 34.19 -20.63 22.66
N GLU A 553 35.24 -20.45 21.86
CA GLU A 553 36.27 -19.43 22.07
C GLU A 553 35.68 -18.02 22.14
N ARG A 554 34.76 -17.67 21.22
CA ARG A 554 34.06 -16.38 21.24
C ARG A 554 33.28 -16.16 22.54
N PHE A 555 32.61 -17.19 23.05
CA PHE A 555 31.82 -17.08 24.29
C PHE A 555 32.72 -16.96 25.53
N GLU A 556 33.85 -17.67 25.56
CA GLU A 556 34.84 -17.53 26.63
C GLU A 556 35.46 -16.14 26.65
N GLU A 557 35.81 -15.59 25.48
CA GLU A 557 36.33 -14.23 25.37
C GLU A 557 35.32 -13.19 25.87
N PHE A 558 34.05 -13.33 25.49
CA PHE A 558 32.97 -12.49 25.97
C PHE A 558 32.83 -12.57 27.51
N SER A 559 32.89 -13.78 28.08
CA SER A 559 32.76 -14.02 29.52
C SER A 559 33.93 -13.44 30.34
N ARG A 560 35.09 -13.18 29.72
CA ARG A 560 36.26 -12.57 30.37
C ARG A 560 36.19 -11.03 30.45
N GLN A 561 35.24 -10.38 29.77
CA GLN A 561 35.14 -8.91 29.76
C GLN A 561 34.57 -8.35 31.09
N PRO A 562 35.18 -7.32 31.69
CA PRO A 562 34.86 -6.85 33.05
C PRO A 562 33.63 -5.93 33.17
N SER A 563 32.68 -5.94 32.22
CA SER A 563 31.51 -5.04 32.27
C SER A 563 30.40 -5.57 33.21
N LYS A 564 29.59 -4.68 33.82
CA LYS A 564 28.46 -5.08 34.69
C LYS A 564 27.38 -5.93 34.00
N ASP A 565 27.37 -5.96 32.66
CA ASP A 565 26.44 -6.72 31.83
C ASP A 565 27.08 -7.96 31.16
N SER A 566 28.35 -8.27 31.47
CA SER A 566 29.17 -9.30 30.80
C SER A 566 28.74 -10.75 31.02
N HIS A 567 27.66 -10.98 31.77
CA HIS A 567 27.14 -12.31 32.08
C HIS A 567 25.73 -12.54 31.50
N ASN A 568 25.19 -11.58 30.74
CA ASN A 568 23.87 -11.73 30.13
C ASN A 568 24.03 -12.28 28.71
N LEU A 569 23.59 -13.54 28.52
CA LEU A 569 23.36 -14.21 27.23
C LEU A 569 22.93 -13.25 26.11
N TRP A 570 21.98 -12.39 26.42
CA TRP A 570 21.39 -11.51 25.42
C TRP A 570 22.35 -10.43 24.95
N TYR A 571 23.35 -10.06 25.76
CA TYR A 571 24.39 -9.13 25.34
C TYR A 571 25.39 -9.82 24.40
N PHE A 572 25.71 -11.10 24.64
CA PHE A 572 26.50 -11.94 23.73
C PHE A 572 25.80 -12.11 22.38
N LEU A 573 24.51 -12.47 22.39
CA LEU A 573 23.73 -12.65 21.16
C LEU A 573 23.43 -11.31 20.46
N LYS A 574 23.19 -10.21 21.17
CA LYS A 574 22.77 -8.92 20.57
C LYS A 574 23.93 -8.08 20.01
N TYR A 575 25.15 -8.20 20.55
CA TYR A 575 26.26 -7.30 20.21
C TYR A 575 27.42 -7.98 19.49
N ARG A 576 27.13 -9.06 18.76
CA ARG A 576 28.08 -9.69 17.85
C ARG A 576 28.53 -8.69 16.78
N LYS A 577 29.84 -8.46 16.68
CA LYS A 577 30.51 -7.83 15.53
C LYS A 577 31.52 -8.80 14.96
#